data_AF-A0A117JN88-F1
#
_entry.id   AF-A0A117JN88-F1
#
_cell.length_a   1.000
_cell.length_b   1.000
_cell.length_c   1.000
_cell.angle_alpha   90.00
_cell.angle_beta   90.00
_cell.angle_gamma   90.00
#
_symmetry.space_group_name_H-M   'P 1'
#
loop_
_entity.id
_entity.type
_entity.pdbx_description
1 polymer ?
#
loop_
_entity_poly.entity_id
_entity_poly.type
_entity_poly.pdbx_seq_one_letter_code
_entity_poly.pdbx_strand_id
1 'polypeptide(L)'
;MIALIAGGAVVLVIALIIGFTVVGGGSGDNAKAGDTVQAYLEALSEGDAEKALSYGNQQPANTDFLTDDVLKKQIAKWPISDIRILDEDPSLESIGMGNVHVAVKFGDQVSDANIRMKKGEDGWKLESAVIKLDQAPSVSEDSPEQTLTFFGKPASEGTRYVFPGYLDVGSENPYMDVTAEPLLLDQLTSYSSYIRPTFKLNDEGRDAVMMAVTDAFANCERSNQLNPPDCPTKLNAYDAVDGTVRWGRANLSGVEIGNLSGYQMKVMVTGQAKIPVSYQTRDNETQSGEATAYLVNDADISEEPPVLNFR
;
A
#
# COMPACT_ATOMS: atom_id res chain seq x y z
N MET A 1 -7.33 52.36 16.16
CA MET A 1 -7.97 51.34 15.31
C MET A 1 -7.11 50.09 15.44
N ILE A 2 -7.61 49.09 16.17
CA ILE A 2 -6.92 47.82 16.45
C ILE A 2 -7.41 46.82 15.39
N ALA A 3 -6.49 46.15 14.70
CA ALA A 3 -6.78 44.95 13.91
C ALA A 3 -5.52 44.07 13.95
N LEU A 4 -5.45 43.18 14.94
CA LEU A 4 -5.80 41.75 14.86
C LEU A 4 -4.63 40.93 14.29
N ILE A 5 -3.77 40.55 15.24
CA ILE A 5 -2.86 39.40 15.17
C ILE A 5 -3.71 38.14 15.21
N ALA A 6 -3.57 37.29 14.21
CA ALA A 6 -3.91 35.86 14.25
C ALA A 6 -2.92 35.17 13.30
N GLY A 7 -2.05 34.27 13.72
CA GLY A 7 -2.22 33.29 14.77
C GLY A 7 -2.18 31.93 14.08
N GLY A 8 -1.00 31.33 14.03
CA GLY A 8 -0.76 30.05 13.38
C GLY A 8 0.65 29.57 13.66
N ALA A 9 1.07 29.63 14.93
CA ALA A 9 2.27 28.96 15.37
C ALA A 9 2.01 27.45 15.28
N VAL A 10 2.64 26.80 14.31
CA VAL A 10 2.73 25.34 14.24
C VAL A 10 3.57 24.91 15.43
N VAL A 11 2.91 24.40 16.47
CA VAL A 11 3.56 23.77 17.61
C VAL A 11 4.04 22.40 17.13
N LEU A 12 5.30 22.35 16.69
CA LEU A 12 6.06 21.12 16.57
C LEU A 12 6.30 20.59 17.99
N VAL A 13 5.45 19.66 18.43
CA VAL A 13 5.69 18.90 19.66
C VAL A 13 6.77 17.87 19.36
N ILE A 14 8.03 18.27 19.48
CA ILE A 14 9.16 17.34 19.56
C ILE A 14 9.18 16.87 21.01
N ALA A 15 8.62 15.69 21.27
CA ALA A 15 8.81 15.01 22.54
C ALA A 15 10.25 14.46 22.60
N LEU A 16 11.19 15.29 23.05
CA LEU A 16 12.52 14.86 23.48
C LEU A 16 12.38 14.16 24.84
N ILE A 17 12.18 12.84 24.83
CA ILE A 17 12.54 12.02 25.99
C ILE A 17 13.99 11.58 25.77
N ILE A 18 14.90 12.47 26.14
CA ILE A 18 16.30 12.14 26.30
C ILE A 18 16.45 11.48 27.67
N GLY A 19 16.51 10.15 27.68
CA GLY A 19 17.08 9.37 28.77
C GLY A 19 18.55 9.10 28.49
N PHE A 20 19.42 10.10 28.63
CA PHE A 20 20.87 9.85 28.61
C PHE A 20 21.29 9.25 29.96
N THR A 21 21.67 7.97 29.95
CA THR A 21 22.78 7.50 30.79
C THR A 21 23.93 7.15 29.88
N VAL A 22 24.78 8.14 29.61
CA VAL A 22 26.12 7.90 29.08
C VAL A 22 26.92 7.22 30.18
N VAL A 23 27.11 5.90 30.07
CA VAL A 23 28.27 5.24 30.67
C VAL A 23 29.27 4.99 29.54
N GLY A 24 30.24 5.89 29.44
CA GLY A 24 31.38 5.71 28.57
C GLY A 24 32.39 4.72 29.17
N GLY A 25 32.92 3.86 28.30
CA GLY A 25 34.30 3.39 28.35
C GLY A 25 34.66 2.32 29.37
N GLY A 26 34.63 1.06 28.94
CA GLY A 26 35.29 -0.05 29.62
C GLY A 26 35.53 -1.22 28.66
N SER A 27 36.78 -1.44 28.30
CA SER A 27 37.25 -2.60 27.53
C SER A 27 36.80 -3.92 28.14
N GLY A 28 36.25 -4.80 27.29
CA GLY A 28 36.36 -6.26 27.36
C GLY A 28 36.00 -6.93 28.68
N ASP A 29 34.70 -7.18 28.91
CA ASP A 29 34.21 -8.32 29.69
C ASP A 29 32.68 -8.48 29.46
N ASN A 30 32.28 -9.60 28.83
CA ASN A 30 30.91 -10.12 28.66
C ASN A 30 29.74 -9.09 28.71
N ALA A 31 29.53 -8.32 27.64
CA ALA A 31 28.24 -7.65 27.44
C ALA A 31 27.11 -8.69 27.54
N LYS A 32 26.01 -8.39 28.24
CA LYS A 32 24.88 -9.33 28.36
C LYS A 32 24.06 -9.38 27.08
N ALA A 33 23.29 -10.44 26.90
CA ALA A 33 22.40 -10.55 25.75
C ALA A 33 21.36 -9.42 25.75
N GLY A 34 20.84 -9.07 26.94
CA GLY A 34 19.94 -7.93 27.13
C GLY A 34 20.56 -6.59 26.69
N ASP A 35 21.82 -6.33 27.05
CA ASP A 35 22.52 -5.09 26.67
C ASP A 35 22.66 -4.96 25.15
N THR A 36 22.94 -6.09 24.46
CA THR A 36 23.00 -6.13 22.99
C THR A 36 21.63 -5.79 22.37
N VAL A 37 20.54 -6.35 22.88
CA VAL A 37 19.18 -6.07 22.37
C VAL A 37 18.80 -4.61 22.61
N GLN A 38 19.11 -4.07 23.79
CA GLN A 38 18.89 -2.66 24.07
C GLN A 38 19.66 -1.77 23.09
N ALA A 39 20.96 -2.02 22.89
CA ALA A 39 21.80 -1.21 22.01
C ALA A 39 21.36 -1.30 20.53
N TYR A 40 20.84 -2.46 20.09
CA TYR A 40 20.21 -2.62 18.78
C TYR A 40 18.97 -1.73 18.62
N LEU A 41 18.06 -1.76 19.60
CA LEU A 41 16.84 -0.94 19.55
C LEU A 41 17.14 0.56 19.65
N GLU A 42 18.17 0.95 20.41
CA GLU A 42 18.67 2.31 20.46
C GLU A 42 19.23 2.75 19.09
N ALA A 43 20.04 1.90 18.43
CA ALA A 43 20.53 2.20 17.07
C ALA A 43 19.38 2.38 16.06
N LEU A 44 18.34 1.53 16.14
CA LEU A 44 17.14 1.73 15.33
C LEU A 44 16.46 3.09 15.61
N SER A 45 16.32 3.46 16.88
CA SER A 45 15.71 4.73 17.29
C SER A 45 16.52 5.96 16.88
N GLU A 46 17.85 5.83 16.79
CA GLU A 46 18.78 6.86 16.33
C GLU A 46 18.77 7.01 14.80
N GLY A 47 18.18 6.05 14.08
CA GLY A 47 18.17 6.03 12.62
C GLY A 47 19.52 5.61 12.02
N ASP A 48 20.32 4.83 12.75
CA ASP A 48 21.64 4.33 12.35
C ASP A 48 21.51 2.86 11.89
N ALA A 49 21.34 2.69 10.58
CA ALA A 49 21.10 1.38 9.99
C ALA A 49 22.35 0.49 10.05
N GLU A 50 23.54 1.05 9.81
CA GLU A 50 24.79 0.29 9.83
C GLU A 50 25.08 -0.27 11.22
N LYS A 51 24.92 0.55 12.26
CA LYS A 51 25.06 0.12 13.66
C LYS A 51 24.01 -0.93 14.02
N ALA A 52 22.75 -0.74 13.63
CA ALA A 52 21.70 -1.74 13.87
C ALA A 52 22.04 -3.10 13.22
N LEU A 53 22.52 -3.11 11.97
CA LEU A 53 22.91 -4.33 11.26
C LEU A 53 24.12 -5.03 11.89
N SER A 54 25.03 -4.28 12.52
CA SER A 54 26.23 -4.84 13.16
C SER A 54 25.91 -5.80 14.32
N TYR A 55 24.76 -5.61 14.97
CA TYR A 55 24.26 -6.47 16.04
C TYR A 55 23.66 -7.79 15.54
N GLY A 56 23.43 -7.94 14.23
CA GLY A 56 22.94 -9.18 13.62
C GLY A 56 24.06 -10.19 13.37
N ASN A 57 23.82 -11.46 13.71
CA ASN A 57 24.68 -12.57 13.35
C ASN A 57 24.51 -12.94 11.87
N GLN A 58 23.26 -13.04 11.39
CA GLN A 58 22.98 -13.25 9.98
C GLN A 58 22.97 -11.91 9.24
N GLN A 59 23.72 -11.84 8.15
CA GLN A 59 23.72 -10.68 7.27
C GLN A 59 22.68 -10.86 6.15
N PRO A 60 21.94 -9.80 5.80
CA PRO A 60 20.96 -9.87 4.72
C PRO A 60 21.67 -10.04 3.37
N ALA A 61 20.99 -10.66 2.40
CA ALA A 61 21.55 -10.84 1.06
C ALA A 61 21.62 -9.53 0.25
N ASN A 62 20.83 -8.53 0.62
CA ASN A 62 20.83 -7.18 0.05
C ASN A 62 20.42 -6.16 1.11
N THR A 63 20.65 -4.87 0.84
CA THR A 63 20.37 -3.76 1.77
C THR A 63 19.48 -2.68 1.15
N ASP A 64 18.69 -3.01 0.13
CA ASP A 64 17.92 -2.05 -0.68
C ASP A 64 16.98 -1.14 0.13
N PHE A 65 16.51 -1.66 1.27
CA PHE A 65 15.67 -0.98 2.25
C PHE A 65 16.28 -0.87 3.65
N LEU A 66 17.55 -1.25 3.80
CA LEU A 66 18.26 -1.27 5.09
C LEU A 66 19.25 -0.11 5.16
N THR A 67 18.76 1.11 4.92
CA THR A 67 19.55 2.33 4.89
C THR A 67 19.09 3.32 5.95
N ASP A 68 19.98 4.21 6.37
CA ASP A 68 19.65 5.29 7.31
C ASP A 68 18.46 6.13 6.83
N ASP A 69 18.39 6.42 5.53
CA ASP A 69 17.29 7.23 4.96
C ASP A 69 15.95 6.53 5.08
N VAL A 70 15.90 5.22 4.85
CA VAL A 70 14.68 4.43 5.03
C VAL A 70 14.31 4.37 6.51
N LEU A 71 15.27 4.02 7.37
CA LEU A 71 15.03 3.92 8.82
C LEU A 71 14.57 5.27 9.42
N LYS A 72 15.16 6.39 8.99
CA LYS A 72 14.73 7.75 9.37
C LYS A 72 13.29 8.05 8.96
N LYS A 73 12.86 7.62 7.76
CA LYS A 73 11.46 7.73 7.35
C LYS A 73 10.54 6.87 8.22
N GLN A 74 10.97 5.66 8.59
CA GLN A 74 10.20 4.78 9.49
C GLN A 74 10.00 5.43 10.85
N ILE A 75 11.08 5.88 11.52
CA ILE A 75 11.00 6.45 12.86
C ILE A 75 10.32 7.83 12.89
N ALA A 76 10.35 8.58 11.80
CA ALA A 76 9.59 9.83 11.68
C ALA A 76 8.07 9.59 11.69
N LYS A 77 7.62 8.42 11.22
CA LYS A 77 6.22 8.01 11.30
C LYS A 77 5.93 7.35 12.64
N TRP A 78 6.69 6.32 12.99
CA TRP A 78 6.53 5.55 14.22
C TRP A 78 7.82 5.60 15.04
N PRO A 79 7.99 6.61 15.92
CA PRO A 79 9.16 6.70 16.79
C PRO A 79 9.33 5.45 17.65
N ILE A 80 10.57 5.02 17.84
CA ILE A 80 10.90 3.89 18.69
C ILE A 80 11.15 4.42 20.11
N SER A 81 10.42 3.91 21.09
CA SER A 81 10.47 4.41 22.48
C SER A 81 10.10 3.34 23.49
N ASP A 82 10.20 3.65 24.79
CA ASP A 82 9.82 2.78 25.90
C ASP A 82 10.46 1.36 25.83
N ILE A 83 11.74 1.30 25.42
CA ILE A 83 12.53 0.07 25.37
C ILE A 83 12.71 -0.49 26.79
N ARG A 84 12.25 -1.72 27.00
CA ARG A 84 12.33 -2.42 28.29
C ARG A 84 12.75 -3.87 28.09
N ILE A 85 13.94 -4.21 28.56
CA ILE A 85 14.35 -5.60 28.72
C ILE A 85 13.60 -6.16 29.93
N LEU A 86 12.81 -7.21 29.70
CA LEU A 86 11.92 -7.79 30.71
C LEU A 86 12.55 -9.02 31.37
N ASP A 87 13.16 -9.89 30.56
CA ASP A 87 13.79 -11.12 31.03
C ASP A 87 14.90 -11.58 30.08
N GLU A 88 15.86 -12.34 30.60
CA GLU A 88 16.89 -13.03 29.85
C GLU A 88 16.81 -14.51 30.19
N ASP A 89 16.53 -15.37 29.21
CA ASP A 89 16.46 -16.82 29.42
C ASP A 89 17.84 -17.46 29.19
N PRO A 90 18.53 -17.91 30.26
CA PRO A 90 19.87 -18.47 30.14
C PRO A 90 19.85 -19.96 29.72
N SER A 91 18.67 -20.56 29.52
CA SER A 91 18.51 -22.02 29.34
C SER A 91 19.35 -22.59 28.18
N LEU A 92 19.66 -21.77 27.18
CA LEU A 92 20.42 -22.15 26.00
C LEU A 92 21.86 -21.60 25.99
N GLU A 93 22.30 -20.90 27.03
CA GLU A 93 23.63 -20.27 27.05
C GLU A 93 24.76 -21.28 26.92
N SER A 94 24.58 -22.47 27.51
CA SER A 94 25.57 -23.56 27.46
C SER A 94 25.88 -24.05 26.05
N ILE A 95 24.98 -23.82 25.09
CA ILE A 95 25.15 -24.15 23.67
C ILE A 95 25.35 -22.89 22.80
N GLY A 96 25.64 -21.74 23.42
CA GLY A 96 25.92 -20.48 22.73
C GLY A 96 24.68 -19.80 22.13
N MET A 97 23.49 -20.07 22.67
CA MET A 97 22.23 -19.47 22.24
C MET A 97 21.52 -18.83 23.44
N GLY A 98 20.55 -17.95 23.21
CA GLY A 98 19.77 -17.33 24.28
C GLY A 98 18.51 -16.68 23.76
N ASN A 99 17.61 -16.29 24.66
CA ASN A 99 16.46 -15.46 24.33
C ASN A 99 16.39 -14.27 25.26
N VAL A 100 16.02 -13.11 24.70
CA VAL A 100 15.78 -11.89 25.47
C VAL A 100 14.32 -11.49 25.27
N HIS A 101 13.56 -11.43 26.36
CA HIS A 101 12.20 -10.92 26.34
C HIS A 101 12.25 -9.40 26.44
N VAL A 102 11.70 -8.72 25.44
CA VAL A 102 11.72 -7.26 25.33
C VAL A 102 10.33 -6.74 25.00
N ALA A 103 10.00 -5.59 25.60
CA ALA A 103 8.86 -4.77 25.20
C ALA A 103 9.35 -3.39 24.72
N VAL A 104 8.87 -2.94 23.57
CA VAL A 104 9.21 -1.64 22.96
C VAL A 104 7.99 -1.07 22.24
N LYS A 105 7.92 0.25 22.10
CA LYS A 105 6.90 0.92 21.29
C LYS A 105 7.45 1.34 19.93
N PHE A 106 6.68 1.09 18.89
CA PHE A 106 6.83 1.66 17.55
C PHE A 106 5.62 2.56 17.28
N GLY A 107 5.79 3.86 17.49
CA GLY A 107 4.64 4.77 17.56
C GLY A 107 3.69 4.34 18.69
N ASP A 108 2.42 4.13 18.36
CA ASP A 108 1.41 3.66 19.31
C ASP A 108 1.35 2.12 19.46
N GLN A 109 2.11 1.37 18.65
CA GLN A 109 2.10 -0.09 18.67
C GLN A 109 3.10 -0.62 19.70
N VAL A 110 2.64 -1.47 20.63
CA VAL A 110 3.53 -2.19 21.56
C VAL A 110 3.97 -3.49 20.91
N SER A 111 5.28 -3.67 20.75
CA SER A 111 5.89 -4.94 20.39
C SER A 111 6.41 -5.61 21.66
N ASP A 112 5.88 -6.79 21.98
CA ASP A 112 6.31 -7.65 23.07
C ASP A 112 6.78 -8.96 22.43
N ALA A 113 8.09 -9.24 22.50
CA ALA A 113 8.70 -10.31 21.73
C ALA A 113 9.90 -10.94 22.45
N ASN A 114 10.16 -12.21 22.10
CA ASN A 114 11.39 -12.90 22.47
C ASN A 114 12.37 -12.84 21.30
N ILE A 115 13.51 -12.18 21.51
CA ILE A 115 14.58 -12.08 20.51
C ILE A 115 15.55 -13.23 20.69
N ARG A 116 15.77 -13.99 19.62
CA ARG A 116 16.78 -15.05 19.60
C ARG A 116 18.16 -14.45 19.48
N MET A 117 19.05 -14.92 20.34
CA MET A 117 20.42 -14.47 20.46
C MET A 117 21.39 -15.63 20.20
N LYS A 118 22.56 -15.31 19.65
CA LYS A 118 23.66 -16.22 19.44
C LYS A 118 24.95 -15.62 19.99
N LYS A 119 25.71 -16.40 20.75
CA LYS A 119 27.01 -16.02 21.29
C LYS A 119 28.11 -16.46 20.32
N GLY A 120 28.82 -15.48 19.77
CA GLY A 120 30.02 -15.69 18.95
C GLY A 120 31.29 -15.30 19.69
N GLU A 121 32.41 -15.26 18.97
CA GLU A 121 33.71 -14.81 19.49
C GLU A 121 33.67 -13.33 19.90
N ASP A 122 32.93 -12.51 19.16
CA ASP A 122 32.76 -11.07 19.39
C ASP A 122 31.66 -10.73 20.43
N GLY A 123 31.10 -11.74 21.11
CA GLY A 123 30.03 -11.58 22.09
C GLY A 123 28.64 -11.95 21.55
N TRP A 124 27.60 -11.45 22.21
CA TRP A 124 26.20 -11.73 21.85
C TRP A 124 25.76 -10.91 20.64
N LYS A 125 25.05 -11.57 19.72
CA LYS A 125 24.38 -10.98 18.57
C LYS A 125 22.96 -11.49 18.45
N LEU A 126 22.07 -10.72 17.83
CA LEU A 126 20.76 -11.20 17.42
C LEU A 126 20.93 -12.27 16.34
N GLU A 127 20.10 -13.31 16.32
CA GLU A 127 20.13 -14.29 15.23
C GLU A 127 19.95 -13.59 13.87
N SER A 128 18.98 -12.66 13.79
CA SER A 128 18.79 -11.70 12.70
C SER A 128 18.49 -10.31 13.25
N ALA A 129 19.08 -9.28 12.65
CA ALA A 129 18.79 -7.86 12.94
C ALA A 129 17.70 -7.26 12.03
N VAL A 130 17.18 -8.05 11.09
CA VAL A 130 16.23 -7.60 10.07
C VAL A 130 15.16 -8.66 9.81
N ILE A 131 14.01 -8.20 9.33
CA ILE A 131 12.89 -9.07 8.95
C ILE A 131 13.10 -9.46 7.49
N LYS A 132 13.21 -10.77 7.24
CA LYS A 132 13.25 -11.33 5.89
C LYS A 132 11.81 -11.47 5.38
N LEU A 133 11.49 -10.74 4.32
CA LEU A 133 10.24 -10.82 3.60
C LEU A 133 10.41 -11.61 2.31
N ASP A 134 9.70 -12.72 2.22
CA ASP A 134 9.58 -13.52 1.01
C ASP A 134 8.35 -13.08 0.19
N GLN A 135 8.36 -13.42 -1.10
CA GLN A 135 7.19 -13.19 -1.95
C GLN A 135 6.03 -14.06 -1.46
N ALA A 136 4.82 -13.49 -1.41
CA ALA A 136 3.64 -14.25 -1.03
C ALA A 136 3.42 -15.43 -2.00
N PRO A 137 3.13 -16.64 -1.50
CA PRO A 137 2.81 -17.77 -2.36
C PRO A 137 1.48 -17.45 -3.07
N SER A 138 1.48 -17.47 -4.41
CA SER A 138 0.32 -17.20 -5.29
C SER A 138 0.12 -15.77 -5.81
N VAL A 139 1.17 -14.95 -5.87
CA VAL A 139 1.14 -13.72 -6.69
C VAL A 139 1.13 -14.09 -8.18
N SER A 140 0.08 -13.69 -8.91
CA SER A 140 -0.01 -13.88 -10.38
C SER A 140 0.55 -12.66 -11.13
N GLU A 141 0.87 -12.83 -12.42
CA GLU A 141 1.38 -11.73 -13.27
C GLU A 141 0.38 -10.56 -13.41
N ASP A 142 -0.92 -10.83 -13.29
CA ASP A 142 -1.96 -9.82 -13.44
C ASP A 142 -2.44 -9.22 -12.10
N SER A 143 -1.86 -9.63 -10.96
CA SER A 143 -2.38 -9.23 -9.66
C SER A 143 -1.86 -7.85 -9.21
N PRO A 144 -2.63 -7.11 -8.38
CA PRO A 144 -2.20 -5.80 -7.88
C PRO A 144 -0.85 -5.81 -7.15
N GLU A 145 -0.46 -6.94 -6.55
CA GLU A 145 0.82 -7.14 -5.87
C GLU A 145 2.03 -6.89 -6.77
N GLN A 146 1.89 -7.01 -8.10
CA GLN A 146 2.97 -6.70 -9.05
C GLN A 146 3.38 -5.22 -9.04
N THR A 147 2.47 -4.35 -8.61
CA THR A 147 2.69 -2.91 -8.52
C THR A 147 3.19 -2.46 -7.14
N LEU A 148 3.35 -3.38 -6.18
CA LEU A 148 3.67 -3.06 -4.80
C LEU A 148 5.01 -2.31 -4.70
N THR A 149 5.04 -1.24 -3.92
CA THR A 149 6.26 -0.52 -3.58
C THR A 149 6.48 -0.51 -2.07
N PHE A 150 7.76 -0.53 -1.64
CA PHE A 150 8.17 -0.17 -0.29
C PHE A 150 8.99 1.11 -0.32
N PHE A 151 8.64 2.09 0.50
CA PHE A 151 9.29 3.40 0.55
C PHE A 151 9.43 4.05 -0.84
N GLY A 152 8.44 3.83 -1.71
CA GLY A 152 8.40 4.31 -3.10
C GLY A 152 9.29 3.58 -4.09
N LYS A 153 9.89 2.44 -3.74
CA LYS A 153 10.66 1.58 -4.67
C LYS A 153 9.91 0.27 -4.94
N PRO A 154 10.00 -0.30 -6.16
CA PRO A 154 9.36 -1.58 -6.49
C PRO A 154 9.71 -2.70 -5.50
N ALA A 155 8.69 -3.42 -5.03
CA ALA A 155 8.76 -4.45 -3.98
C ALA A 155 8.07 -5.77 -4.36
N SER A 156 7.62 -5.91 -5.60
CA SER A 156 6.88 -7.07 -6.12
C SER A 156 7.71 -8.34 -6.34
N GLU A 157 9.04 -8.21 -6.44
CA GLU A 157 9.93 -9.33 -6.76
C GLU A 157 10.99 -9.61 -5.67
N GLY A 158 11.25 -10.91 -5.48
CA GLY A 158 12.36 -11.45 -4.72
C GLY A 158 12.23 -11.36 -3.19
N THR A 159 13.27 -11.84 -2.50
CA THR A 159 13.40 -11.68 -1.04
C THR A 159 13.86 -10.26 -0.72
N ARG A 160 13.17 -9.63 0.23
CA ARG A 160 13.47 -8.27 0.74
C ARG A 160 13.80 -8.33 2.22
N TYR A 161 14.51 -7.32 2.69
CA TYR A 161 14.85 -7.18 4.10
C TYR A 161 14.46 -5.79 4.57
N VAL A 162 13.80 -5.70 5.72
CA VAL A 162 13.36 -4.43 6.32
C VAL A 162 13.66 -4.42 7.82
N PHE A 163 13.83 -3.23 8.38
CA PHE A 163 13.86 -3.08 9.83
C PHE A 163 12.45 -3.18 10.43
N PRO A 164 12.32 -3.70 11.67
CA PRO A 164 11.07 -3.64 12.41
C PRO A 164 10.54 -2.21 12.56
N GLY A 165 9.22 -2.03 12.43
CA GLY A 165 8.52 -0.77 12.62
C GLY A 165 7.52 -0.47 11.51
N TYR A 166 7.31 0.82 11.26
CA TYR A 166 6.45 1.30 10.17
C TYR A 166 6.97 0.84 8.82
N LEU A 167 6.13 0.22 7.99
CA LEU A 167 6.46 -0.10 6.61
C LEU A 167 5.65 0.82 5.69
N ASP A 168 6.35 1.69 4.95
CA ASP A 168 5.72 2.49 3.91
C ASP A 168 5.42 1.58 2.71
N VAL A 169 4.14 1.31 2.47
CA VAL A 169 3.67 0.51 1.34
C VAL A 169 2.88 1.38 0.38
N GLY A 170 3.06 1.15 -0.92
CA GLY A 170 2.35 1.87 -1.96
C GLY A 170 2.17 1.03 -3.22
N SER A 171 1.70 1.67 -4.28
CA SER A 171 1.60 1.09 -5.62
C SER A 171 2.28 1.99 -6.64
N GLU A 172 2.87 1.42 -7.68
CA GLU A 172 3.29 2.15 -8.89
C GLU A 172 2.10 2.61 -9.72
N ASN A 173 0.92 2.02 -9.52
CA ASN A 173 -0.30 2.42 -10.19
C ASN A 173 -1.00 3.54 -9.39
N PRO A 174 -1.28 4.70 -10.02
CA PRO A 174 -1.81 5.87 -9.33
C PRO A 174 -3.28 5.71 -8.92
N TYR A 175 -4.00 4.71 -9.44
CA TYR A 175 -5.42 4.50 -9.19
C TYR A 175 -5.71 3.71 -7.91
N MET A 176 -4.68 3.37 -7.12
CA MET A 176 -4.84 2.51 -5.96
C MET A 176 -4.12 3.02 -4.70
N ASP A 177 -4.78 2.80 -3.57
CA ASP A 177 -4.16 2.88 -2.25
C ASP A 177 -3.78 1.48 -1.75
N VAL A 178 -2.64 1.42 -1.06
CA VAL A 178 -2.12 0.18 -0.46
C VAL A 178 -1.96 0.35 1.04
N THR A 179 -2.37 -0.66 1.79
CA THR A 179 -2.16 -0.73 3.24
C THR A 179 -1.62 -2.11 3.62
N ALA A 180 -0.83 -2.19 4.67
CA ALA A 180 -0.32 -3.46 5.21
C ALA A 180 -0.27 -3.41 6.74
N GLU A 181 -0.27 -4.58 7.35
CA GLU A 181 0.00 -4.72 8.78
C GLU A 181 1.45 -4.34 9.09
N PRO A 182 1.71 -3.80 10.28
CA PRO A 182 3.07 -3.48 10.68
C PRO A 182 3.92 -4.73 10.90
N LEU A 183 5.23 -4.55 10.74
CA LEU A 183 6.22 -5.60 10.93
C LEU A 183 7.02 -5.31 12.18
N LEU A 184 6.76 -6.02 13.27
CA LEU A 184 7.38 -5.77 14.58
C LEU A 184 8.43 -6.83 14.93
N LEU A 185 8.93 -6.82 16.16
CA LEU A 185 10.08 -7.64 16.57
C LEU A 185 9.84 -9.15 16.53
N ASP A 186 8.60 -9.60 16.69
CA ASP A 186 8.22 -11.02 16.60
C ASP A 186 8.60 -11.64 15.25
N GLN A 187 8.58 -10.82 14.19
CA GLN A 187 8.92 -11.23 12.83
C GLN A 187 10.42 -11.47 12.61
N LEU A 188 11.31 -11.02 13.51
CA LEU A 188 12.76 -11.29 13.42
C LEU A 188 13.08 -12.78 13.59
N THR A 189 12.19 -13.55 14.22
CA THR A 189 12.38 -14.98 14.49
C THR A 189 11.67 -15.90 13.49
N SER A 190 10.91 -15.31 12.55
CA SER A 190 10.18 -16.02 11.53
C SER A 190 11.09 -16.43 10.38
N TYR A 191 11.00 -17.70 9.97
CA TYR A 191 11.82 -18.25 8.87
C TYR A 191 11.25 -17.92 7.48
N SER A 192 9.98 -17.50 7.40
CA SER A 192 9.29 -17.13 6.17
C SER A 192 8.19 -16.13 6.48
N SER A 193 8.53 -14.84 6.52
CA SER A 193 7.53 -13.78 6.63
C SER A 193 7.17 -13.25 5.25
N TYR A 194 5.91 -12.89 5.05
CA TYR A 194 5.44 -12.14 3.90
C TYR A 194 4.33 -11.22 4.39
N ILE A 195 4.15 -10.09 3.73
CA ILE A 195 3.04 -9.19 4.04
C ILE A 195 1.80 -9.58 3.22
N ARG A 196 0.62 -9.21 3.73
CA ARG A 196 -0.66 -9.33 3.02
C ARG A 196 -1.21 -7.92 2.78
N PRO A 197 -0.70 -7.20 1.76
CA PRO A 197 -1.20 -5.87 1.46
C PRO A 197 -2.68 -5.92 1.06
N THR A 198 -3.42 -4.88 1.41
CA THR A 198 -4.78 -4.64 0.94
C THR A 198 -4.73 -3.50 -0.06
N PHE A 199 -5.19 -3.77 -1.29
CA PHE A 199 -5.31 -2.81 -2.37
C PHE A 199 -6.76 -2.31 -2.47
N LYS A 200 -6.92 -1.01 -2.68
CA LYS A 200 -8.23 -0.38 -2.89
C LYS A 200 -8.13 0.63 -4.01
N LEU A 201 -9.16 0.68 -4.86
CA LEU A 201 -9.32 1.77 -5.82
C LEU A 201 -9.49 3.09 -5.05
N ASN A 202 -8.65 4.07 -5.35
CA ASN A 202 -8.71 5.40 -4.75
C ASN A 202 -9.63 6.34 -5.55
N ASP A 203 -9.74 7.60 -5.12
CA ASP A 203 -10.63 8.58 -5.76
C ASP A 203 -10.18 8.92 -7.18
N GLU A 204 -8.86 9.03 -7.44
CA GLU A 204 -8.32 9.27 -8.78
C GLU A 204 -8.66 8.13 -9.74
N GLY A 205 -8.57 6.88 -9.27
CA GLY A 205 -8.98 5.69 -10.01
C GLY A 205 -10.47 5.65 -10.31
N ARG A 206 -11.31 6.04 -9.33
CA ARG A 206 -12.76 6.14 -9.53
C ARG A 206 -13.11 7.17 -10.60
N ASP A 207 -12.47 8.34 -10.53
CA ASP A 207 -12.69 9.42 -11.50
C ASP A 207 -12.21 9.02 -12.91
N ALA A 208 -11.05 8.37 -13.01
CA ALA A 208 -10.52 7.88 -14.29
C ALA A 208 -11.42 6.83 -14.94
N VAL A 209 -11.94 5.87 -14.16
CA VAL A 209 -12.89 4.86 -14.65
C VAL A 209 -14.21 5.52 -15.08
N MET A 210 -14.74 6.48 -14.32
CA MET A 210 -15.96 7.20 -14.70
C MET A 210 -15.76 8.07 -15.95
N MET A 211 -14.56 8.61 -16.14
CA MET A 211 -14.18 9.32 -17.35
C MET A 211 -14.18 8.39 -18.56
N ALA A 212 -13.59 7.19 -18.43
CA ALA A 212 -13.64 6.17 -19.48
C ALA A 212 -15.09 5.79 -19.84
N VAL A 213 -15.99 5.68 -18.85
CA VAL A 213 -17.43 5.44 -19.10
C VAL A 213 -18.03 6.60 -19.89
N THR A 214 -17.74 7.83 -19.48
CA THR A 214 -18.23 9.06 -20.14
C THR A 214 -17.77 9.13 -21.59
N ASP A 215 -16.49 8.84 -21.85
CA ASP A 215 -15.91 8.87 -23.19
C ASP A 215 -16.49 7.80 -24.11
N ALA A 216 -16.78 6.60 -23.58
CA ALA A 216 -17.47 5.57 -24.34
C ALA A 216 -18.88 6.02 -24.78
N PHE A 217 -19.65 6.67 -23.91
CA PHE A 217 -20.97 7.19 -24.29
C PHE A 217 -20.90 8.41 -25.23
N ALA A 218 -19.81 9.18 -25.21
CA ALA A 218 -19.60 10.26 -26.16
C ALA A 218 -19.51 9.76 -27.62
N ASN A 219 -19.19 8.48 -27.86
CA ASN A 219 -19.24 7.87 -29.19
C ASN A 219 -20.68 7.76 -29.72
N CYS A 220 -21.66 7.53 -28.85
CA CYS A 220 -23.08 7.54 -29.22
C CYS A 220 -23.49 8.93 -29.73
N GLU A 221 -23.12 9.99 -29.00
CA GLU A 221 -23.42 11.39 -29.33
C GLU A 221 -22.88 11.83 -30.69
N ARG A 222 -21.78 11.23 -31.14
CA ARG A 222 -21.14 11.55 -32.43
C ARG A 222 -21.78 10.83 -33.62
N SER A 223 -22.70 9.89 -33.38
CA SER A 223 -23.33 9.09 -34.41
C SER A 223 -24.77 9.52 -34.67
N ASN A 224 -25.28 9.14 -35.84
CA ASN A 224 -26.69 9.26 -36.21
C ASN A 224 -27.36 7.91 -36.51
N GLN A 225 -26.63 6.81 -36.30
CA GLN A 225 -27.09 5.46 -36.57
C GLN A 225 -27.93 4.92 -35.40
N LEU A 226 -28.81 3.97 -35.69
CA LEU A 226 -29.56 3.22 -34.67
C LEU A 226 -28.65 2.31 -33.85
N ASN A 227 -27.55 1.84 -34.44
CA ASN A 227 -26.53 1.02 -33.80
C ASN A 227 -25.14 1.63 -34.06
N PRO A 228 -24.76 2.70 -33.35
CA PRO A 228 -23.47 3.33 -33.56
C PRO A 228 -22.30 2.38 -33.27
N PRO A 229 -21.20 2.46 -34.05
CA PRO A 229 -19.97 1.78 -33.68
C PRO A 229 -19.45 2.33 -32.35
N ASP A 230 -18.90 1.45 -31.51
CA ASP A 230 -18.26 1.78 -30.22
C ASP A 230 -19.15 2.56 -29.23
N CYS A 231 -20.47 2.52 -29.42
CA CYS A 231 -21.45 3.00 -28.45
C CYS A 231 -21.89 1.84 -27.54
N PRO A 232 -21.94 2.02 -26.21
CA PRO A 232 -22.35 0.96 -25.27
C PRO A 232 -23.82 0.54 -25.38
N THR A 233 -24.59 1.07 -26.34
CA THR A 233 -25.99 0.72 -26.54
C THR A 233 -26.45 0.94 -27.98
N LYS A 234 -27.64 0.45 -28.27
CA LYS A 234 -28.34 0.64 -29.55
C LYS A 234 -29.78 1.04 -29.30
N LEU A 235 -30.37 1.74 -30.27
CA LEU A 235 -31.77 2.15 -30.21
C LEU A 235 -32.65 1.07 -30.87
N ASN A 236 -33.47 0.40 -30.07
CA ASN A 236 -34.43 -0.59 -30.56
C ASN A 236 -35.78 0.09 -30.88
N ALA A 237 -35.84 0.83 -31.99
CA ALA A 237 -37.06 1.46 -32.50
C ALA A 237 -37.35 0.97 -33.94
N TYR A 238 -38.42 0.19 -34.12
CA TYR A 238 -38.69 -0.52 -35.39
C TYR A 238 -39.15 0.40 -36.54
N ASP A 239 -39.81 1.50 -36.20
CA ASP A 239 -40.30 2.53 -37.11
C ASP A 239 -39.25 3.61 -37.39
N ALA A 240 -38.13 3.64 -36.67
CA ALA A 240 -37.07 4.61 -36.84
C ALA A 240 -36.32 4.43 -38.16
N VAL A 241 -35.95 5.57 -38.77
CA VAL A 241 -35.11 5.63 -39.97
C VAL A 241 -33.65 5.73 -39.55
N ASP A 242 -32.84 4.77 -39.98
CA ASP A 242 -31.41 4.76 -39.70
C ASP A 242 -30.71 6.00 -40.29
N GLY A 243 -29.67 6.49 -39.61
CA GLY A 243 -28.96 7.72 -39.98
C GLY A 243 -29.67 9.02 -39.57
N THR A 244 -30.83 8.94 -38.93
CA THR A 244 -31.58 10.13 -38.45
C THR A 244 -31.56 10.33 -36.95
N VAL A 245 -30.93 9.42 -36.20
CA VAL A 245 -30.90 9.48 -34.74
C VAL A 245 -30.06 10.68 -34.30
N ARG A 246 -30.52 11.36 -33.25
CA ARG A 246 -29.74 12.31 -32.47
C ARG A 246 -29.65 11.76 -31.07
N TRP A 247 -28.46 11.29 -30.72
CA TRP A 247 -28.13 10.86 -29.36
C TRP A 247 -27.74 12.10 -28.55
N GLY A 248 -28.37 12.29 -27.40
CA GLY A 248 -27.97 13.32 -26.44
C GLY A 248 -27.01 12.79 -25.39
N ARG A 249 -26.66 13.64 -24.43
CA ARG A 249 -25.72 13.29 -23.37
C ARG A 249 -26.29 12.22 -22.44
N ALA A 250 -25.51 11.17 -22.20
CA ALA A 250 -25.88 10.11 -21.27
C ALA A 250 -25.97 10.63 -19.83
N ASN A 251 -27.05 10.28 -19.13
CA ASN A 251 -27.14 10.37 -17.68
C ASN A 251 -26.56 9.08 -17.07
N LEU A 252 -25.46 9.22 -16.35
CA LEU A 252 -24.70 8.14 -15.73
C LEU A 252 -24.95 8.03 -14.21
N SER A 253 -25.95 8.72 -13.67
CA SER A 253 -26.22 8.72 -12.21
C SER A 253 -26.60 7.34 -11.66
N GLY A 254 -26.98 6.41 -12.53
CA GLY A 254 -27.27 5.01 -12.17
C GLY A 254 -26.10 4.06 -12.41
N VAL A 255 -24.91 4.57 -12.72
CA VAL A 255 -23.69 3.77 -12.92
C VAL A 255 -22.89 3.73 -11.61
N GLU A 256 -22.46 2.54 -11.23
CA GLU A 256 -21.69 2.27 -10.02
C GLU A 256 -20.34 1.64 -10.37
N ILE A 257 -19.29 2.06 -9.65
CA ILE A 257 -17.95 1.49 -9.73
C ILE A 257 -17.72 0.64 -8.49
N GLY A 258 -17.58 -0.66 -8.71
CA GLY A 258 -17.33 -1.66 -7.69
C GLY A 258 -15.94 -1.57 -7.06
N ASN A 259 -15.60 -2.59 -6.28
CA ASN A 259 -14.28 -2.72 -5.69
C ASN A 259 -13.29 -3.31 -6.71
N LEU A 260 -12.01 -3.05 -6.47
CA LEU A 260 -10.90 -3.70 -7.15
C LEU A 260 -10.96 -5.22 -6.94
N SER A 261 -10.75 -5.97 -8.02
CA SER A 261 -10.54 -7.41 -7.95
C SER A 261 -9.24 -7.72 -7.22
N GLY A 262 -9.29 -8.61 -6.21
CA GLY A 262 -8.09 -9.05 -5.49
C GLY A 262 -7.17 -9.98 -6.30
N TYR A 263 -7.53 -10.30 -7.55
CA TYR A 263 -6.77 -11.22 -8.41
C TYR A 263 -6.30 -10.58 -9.71
N GLN A 264 -6.90 -9.45 -10.10
CA GLN A 264 -6.66 -8.81 -11.40
C GLN A 264 -6.74 -7.29 -11.24
N MET A 265 -6.03 -6.55 -12.09
CA MET A 265 -6.10 -5.10 -12.22
C MET A 265 -7.42 -4.62 -12.86
N LYS A 266 -8.56 -5.05 -12.33
CA LYS A 266 -9.89 -4.77 -12.88
C LYS A 266 -10.88 -4.33 -11.82
N VAL A 267 -11.76 -3.42 -12.22
CA VAL A 267 -12.92 -2.99 -11.43
C VAL A 267 -14.20 -3.22 -12.19
N MET A 268 -15.25 -3.65 -11.49
CA MET A 268 -16.55 -3.87 -12.11
C MET A 268 -17.30 -2.55 -12.24
N VAL A 269 -17.84 -2.26 -13.42
CA VAL A 269 -18.74 -1.15 -13.69
C VAL A 269 -20.13 -1.70 -13.96
N THR A 270 -21.09 -1.35 -13.11
CA THR A 270 -22.45 -1.86 -13.17
C THR A 270 -23.49 -0.73 -13.23
N GLY A 271 -24.70 -1.07 -13.66
CA GLY A 271 -25.85 -0.18 -13.54
C GLY A 271 -26.43 0.26 -14.88
N GLN A 272 -27.05 1.44 -14.90
CA GLN A 272 -27.80 1.93 -16.06
C GLN A 272 -27.38 3.33 -16.45
N ALA A 273 -27.15 3.51 -17.76
CA ALA A 273 -27.05 4.82 -18.38
C ALA A 273 -28.31 5.10 -19.22
N LYS A 274 -28.83 6.31 -19.07
CA LYS A 274 -30.04 6.77 -19.76
C LYS A 274 -29.68 7.85 -20.75
N ILE A 275 -30.01 7.65 -22.02
CA ILE A 275 -29.60 8.54 -23.10
C ILE A 275 -30.83 9.10 -23.80
N PRO A 276 -31.08 10.42 -23.77
CA PRO A 276 -32.15 11.00 -24.54
C PRO A 276 -31.86 10.84 -26.04
N VAL A 277 -32.88 10.49 -26.81
CA VAL A 277 -32.78 10.29 -28.26
C VAL A 277 -33.93 10.97 -29.00
N SER A 278 -33.68 11.41 -30.22
CA SER A 278 -34.72 11.80 -31.17
C SER A 278 -34.41 11.25 -32.56
N TYR A 279 -35.42 10.86 -33.34
CA TYR A 279 -35.26 10.25 -34.67
C TYR A 279 -36.48 10.49 -35.55
N GLN A 280 -36.34 10.29 -36.86
CA GLN A 280 -37.47 10.29 -37.80
C GLN A 280 -38.06 8.89 -37.91
N THR A 281 -39.38 8.79 -38.01
CA THR A 281 -40.09 7.55 -38.32
C THR A 281 -40.29 7.38 -39.84
N ARG A 282 -40.66 6.18 -40.28
CA ARG A 282 -41.00 5.91 -41.69
C ARG A 282 -42.22 6.69 -42.19
N ASP A 283 -43.08 7.15 -41.28
CA ASP A 283 -44.23 7.99 -41.57
C ASP A 283 -43.87 9.50 -41.58
N ASN A 284 -42.57 9.81 -41.54
CA ASN A 284 -42.02 11.17 -41.60
C ASN A 284 -42.42 12.05 -40.38
N GLU A 285 -42.61 11.41 -39.22
CA GLU A 285 -42.82 12.05 -37.94
C GLU A 285 -41.53 12.07 -37.11
N THR A 286 -41.35 13.10 -36.29
CA THR A 286 -40.24 13.14 -35.32
C THR A 286 -40.69 12.58 -33.98
N GLN A 287 -40.00 11.55 -33.50
CA GLN A 287 -40.20 10.99 -32.17
C GLN A 287 -39.01 11.30 -31.26
N SER A 288 -39.27 11.30 -29.96
CA SER A 288 -38.25 11.47 -28.92
C SER A 288 -38.52 10.51 -27.77
N GLY A 289 -37.45 10.06 -27.13
CA GLY A 289 -37.52 9.09 -26.05
C GLY A 289 -36.18 8.94 -25.34
N GLU A 290 -36.01 7.79 -24.68
CA GLU A 290 -34.82 7.46 -23.93
C GLU A 290 -34.34 6.06 -24.34
N ALA A 291 -33.07 5.96 -24.72
CA ALA A 291 -32.37 4.68 -24.83
C ALA A 291 -31.76 4.33 -23.47
N THR A 292 -31.83 3.06 -23.06
CA THR A 292 -31.20 2.57 -21.83
C THR A 292 -30.04 1.66 -22.19
N ALA A 293 -28.86 1.95 -21.65
CA ALA A 293 -27.71 1.06 -21.68
C ALA A 293 -27.59 0.37 -20.31
N TYR A 294 -27.38 -0.94 -20.32
CA TYR A 294 -27.11 -1.72 -19.11
C TYR A 294 -25.63 -2.04 -19.09
N LEU A 295 -24.92 -1.55 -18.08
CA LEU A 295 -23.49 -1.77 -17.91
C LEU A 295 -23.30 -2.95 -16.96
N VAL A 296 -22.53 -3.94 -17.41
CA VAL A 296 -21.96 -5.02 -16.59
C VAL A 296 -20.61 -5.35 -17.22
N ASN A 297 -19.66 -4.44 -17.05
CA ASN A 297 -18.38 -4.46 -17.75
C ASN A 297 -17.23 -4.40 -16.75
N ASP A 298 -16.05 -4.85 -17.17
CA ASP A 298 -14.82 -4.65 -16.42
C ASP A 298 -14.08 -3.44 -17.00
N ALA A 299 -13.61 -2.55 -16.14
CA ALA A 299 -12.59 -1.56 -16.50
C ALA A 299 -11.23 -2.10 -16.08
N ASP A 300 -10.32 -2.20 -17.04
CA ASP A 300 -8.92 -2.53 -16.81
C ASP A 300 -8.19 -1.27 -16.34
N ILE A 301 -7.70 -1.31 -15.09
CA ILE A 301 -7.00 -0.19 -14.47
C ILE A 301 -5.48 -0.38 -14.50
N SER A 302 -4.97 -1.43 -15.16
CA SER A 302 -3.53 -1.53 -15.45
C SER A 302 -3.07 -0.55 -16.53
N GLU A 303 -4.02 -0.03 -17.31
CA GLU A 303 -3.82 0.95 -18.38
C GLU A 303 -4.07 2.38 -17.88
N GLU A 304 -3.34 3.35 -18.44
CA GLU A 304 -3.52 4.78 -18.19
C GLU A 304 -3.82 5.52 -19.50
N PRO A 305 -5.08 5.92 -19.78
CA PRO A 305 -6.27 5.81 -18.93
C PRO A 305 -6.88 4.39 -18.88
N PRO A 306 -7.75 4.09 -17.90
CA PRO A 306 -8.42 2.80 -17.79
C PRO A 306 -9.24 2.44 -19.04
N VAL A 307 -9.24 1.16 -19.42
CA VAL A 307 -9.92 0.66 -20.61
C VAL A 307 -11.18 -0.13 -20.25
N LEU A 308 -12.34 0.28 -20.78
CA LEU A 308 -13.59 -0.45 -20.63
C LEU A 308 -13.72 -1.58 -21.65
N ASN A 309 -14.00 -2.79 -21.14
CA ASN A 309 -14.29 -3.94 -21.98
C ASN A 309 -15.80 -4.17 -22.03
N PHE A 310 -16.45 -3.64 -23.06
CA PHE A 310 -17.87 -3.91 -23.33
C PHE A 310 -18.04 -5.35 -23.83
N ARG A 311 -18.83 -6.15 -23.11
CA ARG A 311 -19.20 -7.52 -23.52
C ARG A 311 -20.46 -7.55 -24.36
#